data_AF-A0AAW0J9K2-F1
#
_entry.id   AF-A0AAW0J9K2-F1
#
_cell.length_a   1.000
_cell.length_b   1.000
_cell.length_c   1.000
_cell.angle_alpha   90.00
_cell.angle_beta   90.00
_cell.angle_gamma   90.00
#
_symmetry.space_group_name_H-M   'P 1'
#
loop_
_entity.id
_entity.type
_entity.pdbx_description
1 polymer ?
#
loop_
_entity_poly.entity_id
_entity_poly.type
_entity_poly.pdbx_seq_one_letter_code
_entity_poly.pdbx_strand_id
1 'polypeptide(L)'
;MTSSSVELAKHANSGHHVRENSEYTRLVISNELHSVETDILQPQAEARTKSFMWWIKAFLWCMVVIIFLFISWKWGVPFIFQKVHPQQTQPNIVFPLQGAGYMEGNQPWHPSLVRSYGEPRLMDADRGVKLEVSDFYGEGNPEVFFDWLHSIVSFFRWYSLSEERKLFFAEAKLKGTARIWWENYQQTHYIAIQSWEGMRSALTRYFIPPNYKQRAHLQFAQLVQGSYSIEEYTNKFYGLAMRSGFPWNEDVMISMYSQGLNPNISLGLAASRLYTMADAIQIAYQMEEEIKRRP
;
A
#
# COMPACT_ATOMS: atom_id res chain seq x y z
N MET A 1 102.80 -70.63 -1.27
CA MET A 1 102.54 -71.81 -2.12
C MET A 1 101.51 -71.39 -3.14
N THR A 2 102.01 -70.97 -4.30
CA THR A 2 101.93 -71.74 -5.57
C THR A 2 100.51 -71.71 -6.11
N SER A 3 100.28 -70.87 -7.13
CA SER A 3 100.26 -71.28 -8.55
C SER A 3 98.90 -71.90 -8.85
N SER A 4 98.19 -71.57 -9.91
CA SER A 4 98.67 -71.54 -11.27
C SER A 4 97.47 -71.30 -12.18
N SER A 5 97.76 -70.85 -13.39
CA SER A 5 97.05 -71.22 -14.63
C SER A 5 95.68 -70.55 -14.88
N VAL A 6 95.54 -69.64 -15.84
CA VAL A 6 95.72 -69.72 -17.31
C VAL A 6 94.38 -69.91 -18.01
N GLU A 7 94.23 -69.11 -19.08
CA GLU A 7 93.23 -69.10 -20.17
C GLU A 7 91.85 -68.46 -19.94
N LEU A 8 91.17 -67.92 -20.95
CA LEU A 8 91.49 -67.19 -22.20
C LEU A 8 90.10 -66.94 -22.83
N ALA A 9 89.80 -65.69 -23.20
CA ALA A 9 88.78 -65.29 -24.19
C ALA A 9 87.28 -65.55 -23.81
N LYS A 10 86.28 -64.74 -24.19
CA LYS A 10 86.16 -63.70 -25.21
C LYS A 10 84.79 -62.98 -25.05
N HIS A 11 84.71 -61.78 -25.65
CA HIS A 11 83.52 -61.06 -26.14
C HIS A 11 82.71 -60.10 -25.23
N ALA A 12 82.96 -58.81 -25.47
CA ALA A 12 82.04 -57.68 -25.75
C ALA A 12 80.61 -57.67 -25.17
N ASN A 13 80.18 -56.59 -24.49
CA ASN A 13 79.62 -55.34 -25.06
C ASN A 13 79.06 -54.40 -23.96
N SER A 14 79.13 -53.09 -24.23
CA SER A 14 78.28 -51.95 -23.79
C SER A 14 77.89 -51.71 -22.31
N GLY A 15 78.30 -50.52 -21.81
CA GLY A 15 77.37 -49.51 -21.26
C GLY A 15 77.10 -49.46 -19.75
N HIS A 16 77.20 -48.23 -19.21
CA HIS A 16 76.54 -47.65 -18.01
C HIS A 16 77.29 -47.55 -16.65
N HIS A 17 77.37 -46.29 -16.16
CA HIS A 17 77.42 -45.79 -14.75
C HIS A 17 78.64 -46.15 -13.86
N VAL A 18 79.11 -45.35 -12.88
CA VAL A 18 78.69 -44.09 -12.20
C VAL A 18 79.87 -43.58 -11.33
N ARG A 19 79.78 -42.30 -10.88
CA ARG A 19 80.16 -41.74 -9.55
C ARG A 19 81.15 -40.55 -9.61
N GLU A 20 80.70 -39.29 -9.62
CA GLU A 20 80.32 -38.39 -8.47
C GLU A 20 81.54 -37.92 -7.62
N ASN A 21 81.69 -36.72 -7.04
CA ASN A 21 80.90 -35.48 -6.85
C ASN A 21 81.82 -34.41 -6.22
N SER A 22 81.52 -33.10 -6.40
CA SER A 22 81.52 -32.14 -5.27
C SER A 22 80.59 -30.96 -5.57
N GLU A 23 79.37 -31.03 -5.01
CA GLU A 23 78.24 -30.10 -5.20
C GLU A 23 78.14 -29.03 -4.09
N TYR A 24 79.21 -28.70 -3.36
CA TYR A 24 79.07 -27.82 -2.19
C TYR A 24 79.15 -26.31 -2.49
N THR A 25 79.74 -25.91 -3.62
CA THR A 25 80.11 -24.49 -3.85
C THR A 25 79.08 -23.67 -4.65
N ARG A 26 77.97 -24.28 -5.11
CA ARG A 26 76.96 -23.59 -5.94
C ARG A 26 75.59 -23.36 -5.26
N LEU A 27 75.40 -23.83 -4.03
CA LEU A 27 74.11 -23.74 -3.34
C LEU A 27 73.95 -22.51 -2.43
N VAL A 28 75.05 -21.84 -2.03
CA VAL A 28 74.96 -20.69 -1.11
C VAL A 28 74.56 -19.39 -1.83
N ILE A 29 74.89 -19.24 -3.13
CA ILE A 29 74.58 -18.00 -3.88
C ILE A 29 73.18 -18.03 -4.50
N SER A 30 72.65 -19.21 -4.84
CA SER A 30 71.31 -19.32 -5.46
C SER A 30 70.16 -19.17 -4.46
N ASN A 31 70.40 -19.41 -3.17
CA ASN A 31 69.35 -19.33 -2.15
C ASN A 31 69.12 -17.92 -1.60
N GLU A 32 70.09 -17.01 -1.63
CA GLU A 32 69.89 -15.63 -1.13
C GLU A 32 69.21 -14.70 -2.15
N LEU A 33 69.44 -14.88 -3.45
CA LEU A 33 68.73 -14.06 -4.44
C LEU A 33 67.24 -14.42 -4.54
N HIS A 34 66.90 -15.70 -4.28
CA HIS A 34 65.52 -16.15 -4.37
C HIS A 34 64.70 -15.89 -3.10
N SER A 35 65.33 -15.75 -1.91
CA SER A 35 64.60 -15.39 -0.68
C SER A 35 64.33 -13.89 -0.57
N VAL A 36 65.19 -13.03 -1.13
CA VAL A 36 64.97 -11.57 -1.12
C VAL A 36 63.85 -11.15 -2.08
N GLU A 37 63.67 -11.85 -3.21
CA GLU A 37 62.58 -11.54 -4.15
C GLU A 37 61.22 -12.10 -3.70
N THR A 38 61.18 -13.22 -2.97
CA THR A 38 59.93 -13.73 -2.39
C THR A 38 59.46 -12.94 -1.15
N ASP A 39 60.38 -12.36 -0.37
CA ASP A 39 60.00 -11.56 0.82
C ASP A 39 59.60 -10.10 0.51
N ILE A 40 59.86 -9.58 -0.68
CA ILE A 40 59.41 -8.21 -1.07
C ILE A 40 58.02 -8.22 -1.73
N LEU A 41 57.64 -9.31 -2.42
CA LEU A 41 56.33 -9.41 -3.08
C LEU A 41 55.21 -9.94 -2.16
N GLN A 42 55.55 -10.69 -1.12
CA GLN A 42 54.58 -11.32 -0.20
C GLN A 42 53.96 -10.38 0.87
N PRO A 43 54.64 -9.35 1.42
CA PRO A 43 54.04 -8.44 2.40
C PRO A 43 52.91 -7.62 1.78
N GLN A 44 53.06 -7.25 0.50
CA GLN A 44 52.13 -6.40 -0.23
C GLN A 44 50.87 -7.18 -0.67
N ALA A 45 50.98 -8.47 -0.99
CA ALA A 45 49.84 -9.29 -1.39
C ALA A 45 48.98 -9.73 -0.19
N GLU A 46 49.58 -10.08 0.95
CA GLU A 46 48.84 -10.42 2.17
C GLU A 46 48.22 -9.20 2.85
N ALA A 47 48.91 -8.05 2.87
CA ALA A 47 48.34 -6.82 3.42
C ALA A 47 47.18 -6.29 2.57
N ARG A 48 47.26 -6.43 1.23
CA ARG A 48 46.23 -6.00 0.29
C ARG A 48 44.97 -6.86 0.38
N THR A 49 45.11 -8.17 0.56
CA THR A 49 43.96 -9.08 0.73
C THR A 49 43.31 -8.94 2.11
N LYS A 50 44.09 -8.77 3.19
CA LYS A 50 43.56 -8.47 4.54
C LYS A 50 42.83 -7.12 4.58
N SER A 51 43.40 -6.09 3.94
CA SER A 51 42.75 -4.77 3.81
C SER A 51 41.50 -4.83 2.95
N PHE A 52 41.52 -5.61 1.86
CA PHE A 52 40.36 -5.81 1.00
C PHE A 52 39.22 -6.55 1.71
N MET A 53 39.53 -7.60 2.49
CA MET A 53 38.55 -8.31 3.31
C MET A 53 37.99 -7.44 4.44
N TRP A 54 38.79 -6.53 4.99
CA TRP A 54 38.34 -5.56 5.98
C TRP A 54 37.38 -4.53 5.36
N TRP A 55 37.71 -4.00 4.17
CA TRP A 55 36.82 -3.09 3.43
C TRP A 55 35.54 -3.76 2.95
N ILE A 56 35.56 -5.03 2.52
CA ILE A 56 34.35 -5.78 2.18
C ILE A 56 33.41 -5.90 3.38
N LYS A 57 33.96 -6.18 4.57
CA LYS A 57 33.16 -6.21 5.80
C LYS A 57 32.58 -4.83 6.11
N ALA A 58 33.35 -3.76 5.97
CA ALA A 58 32.86 -2.39 6.17
C ALA A 58 31.74 -2.00 5.18
N PHE A 59 31.86 -2.40 3.91
CA PHE A 59 30.82 -2.17 2.90
C PHE A 59 29.55 -2.98 3.17
N LEU A 60 29.68 -4.24 3.61
CA LEU A 60 28.53 -5.06 4.00
C LEU A 60 27.81 -4.46 5.21
N TRP A 61 28.55 -4.01 6.23
CA TRP A 61 27.97 -3.29 7.38
C TRP A 61 27.30 -1.98 6.97
N CYS A 62 27.91 -1.21 6.07
CA CYS A 62 27.32 0.02 5.53
C CYS A 62 26.02 -0.27 4.74
N MET A 63 26.01 -1.30 3.90
CA MET A 63 24.81 -1.74 3.17
C MET A 63 23.69 -2.18 4.10
N VAL A 64 23.99 -2.92 5.17
CA VAL A 64 23.00 -3.31 6.18
C VAL A 64 22.41 -2.09 6.88
N VAL A 65 23.23 -1.09 7.23
CA VAL A 65 22.74 0.17 7.82
C VAL A 65 21.86 0.93 6.83
N ILE A 66 22.26 1.03 5.55
CA ILE A 66 21.44 1.68 4.52
C ILE A 66 20.12 0.95 4.32
N ILE A 67 20.11 -0.39 4.28
CA ILE A 67 18.89 -1.20 4.19
C ILE A 67 18.02 -0.97 5.42
N PHE A 68 18.60 -0.93 6.62
CA PHE A 68 17.88 -0.64 7.86
C PHE A 68 17.29 0.77 7.86
N LEU A 69 18.01 1.77 7.36
CA LEU A 69 17.52 3.13 7.19
C LEU A 69 16.41 3.19 6.14
N PHE A 70 16.50 2.43 5.06
CA PHE A 70 15.48 2.36 4.02
C PHE A 70 14.22 1.66 4.52
N ILE A 71 14.36 0.60 5.32
CA ILE A 71 13.26 -0.06 6.03
C ILE A 71 12.65 0.92 7.03
N SER A 72 13.46 1.63 7.81
CA SER A 72 13.00 2.62 8.79
C SER A 72 12.33 3.83 8.12
N TRP A 73 12.75 4.22 6.92
CA TRP A 73 12.14 5.30 6.14
C TRP A 73 10.83 4.84 5.51
N LYS A 74 10.80 3.63 4.96
CA LYS A 74 9.63 3.06 4.29
C LYS A 74 8.56 2.56 5.26
N TRP A 75 8.96 2.17 6.45
CA TRP A 75 8.14 1.62 7.53
C TRP A 75 8.43 2.38 8.82
N GLY A 76 8.34 3.71 8.77
CA GLY A 76 8.52 4.60 9.92
C GLY A 76 7.91 3.99 11.17
N VAL A 77 8.79 3.61 12.10
CA VAL A 77 8.44 2.89 13.34
C VAL A 77 7.33 3.67 14.05
N PRO A 78 6.10 3.14 14.15
CA PRO A 78 5.29 3.50 15.29
C PRO A 78 5.86 2.68 16.47
N PHE A 79 5.89 3.29 17.65
CA PHE A 79 6.20 2.64 18.94
C PHE A 79 7.67 2.50 19.33
N ILE A 80 8.13 3.41 20.20
CA ILE A 80 8.50 3.08 21.59
C ILE A 80 8.10 4.26 22.49
N PHE A 81 7.04 4.11 23.28
CA PHE A 81 6.99 4.52 24.70
C PHE A 81 5.82 3.77 25.39
N GLN A 82 6.20 2.69 26.07
CA GLN A 82 5.90 2.47 27.49
C GLN A 82 4.43 2.42 27.94
N LYS A 83 3.95 1.18 28.16
CA LYS A 83 3.59 0.74 29.52
C LYS A 83 3.54 -0.79 29.61
N VAL A 84 4.51 -1.35 30.32
CA VAL A 84 4.47 -2.73 30.82
C VAL A 84 3.97 -2.66 32.26
N HIS A 85 2.94 -3.43 32.59
CA HIS A 85 2.69 -4.01 33.92
C HIS A 85 1.68 -5.18 33.77
N PRO A 86 1.67 -6.12 34.74
CA PRO A 86 1.96 -7.53 34.49
C PRO A 86 0.70 -8.41 34.39
N GLN A 87 0.96 -9.68 34.09
CA GLN A 87 0.04 -10.83 34.12
C GLN A 87 -1.26 -10.65 34.91
N GLN A 88 -2.37 -11.01 34.27
CA GLN A 88 -3.51 -11.55 35.00
C GLN A 88 -3.91 -12.89 34.37
N THR A 89 -3.57 -13.92 35.15
CA THR A 89 -3.93 -15.33 35.01
C THR A 89 -5.43 -15.47 34.73
N GLN A 90 -5.79 -16.15 33.65
CA GLN A 90 -7.15 -16.64 33.46
C GLN A 90 -7.45 -17.69 34.55
N PRO A 91 -8.57 -17.62 35.29
CA PRO A 91 -9.05 -18.79 35.99
C PRO A 91 -9.62 -19.77 34.96
N ASN A 92 -9.06 -20.98 34.95
CA ASN A 92 -9.59 -22.16 34.30
C ASN A 92 -11.09 -22.29 34.57
N ILE A 93 -11.92 -22.08 33.54
CA ILE A 93 -13.28 -22.60 33.54
C ILE A 93 -13.20 -23.96 32.86
N VAL A 94 -13.16 -25.00 33.68
CA VAL A 94 -13.38 -26.39 33.26
C VAL A 94 -14.83 -26.46 32.78
N PHE A 95 -15.04 -26.60 31.47
CA PHE A 95 -16.32 -27.05 30.92
C PHE A 95 -16.34 -28.58 30.90
N PRO A 96 -17.43 -29.23 31.33
CA PRO A 96 -17.54 -30.68 31.29
C PRO A 96 -17.65 -31.15 29.83
N LEU A 97 -16.77 -32.08 29.47
CA LEU A 97 -16.84 -32.86 28.25
C LEU A 97 -18.08 -33.75 28.29
N GLN A 98 -19.06 -33.46 27.44
CA GLN A 98 -20.08 -34.44 27.10
C GLN A 98 -20.44 -34.32 25.61
N GLY A 99 -19.91 -35.26 24.82
CA GLY A 99 -20.67 -35.85 23.73
C GLY A 99 -20.42 -35.33 22.32
N ALA A 100 -19.81 -36.22 21.53
CA ALA A 100 -20.15 -36.54 20.15
C ALA A 100 -19.41 -35.79 19.02
N GLY A 101 -18.65 -36.60 18.27
CA GLY A 101 -18.73 -36.57 16.80
C GLY A 101 -17.52 -35.98 16.09
N TYR A 102 -16.57 -36.84 15.75
CA TYR A 102 -15.71 -36.61 14.59
C TYR A 102 -16.59 -36.48 13.34
N MET A 103 -16.56 -35.34 12.67
CA MET A 103 -16.95 -35.23 11.26
C MET A 103 -15.88 -34.46 10.50
N GLU A 104 -15.04 -35.25 9.85
CA GLU A 104 -14.27 -34.91 8.67
C GLU A 104 -15.24 -34.59 7.51
N GLY A 105 -15.00 -33.49 6.78
CA GLY A 105 -15.80 -33.17 5.59
C GLY A 105 -15.67 -31.73 5.12
N ASN A 106 -14.87 -31.51 4.08
CA ASN A 106 -14.95 -30.33 3.23
C ASN A 106 -16.40 -30.15 2.73
N GLN A 107 -17.07 -29.07 3.12
CA GLN A 107 -18.30 -28.61 2.48
C GLN A 107 -18.14 -27.17 1.95
N PRO A 108 -18.59 -26.87 0.72
CA PRO A 108 -18.61 -25.51 0.19
C PRO A 108 -19.64 -24.65 0.93
N TRP A 109 -19.34 -23.37 1.10
CA TRP A 109 -20.26 -22.37 1.66
C TRP A 109 -21.62 -22.41 0.93
N HIS A 110 -22.69 -22.75 1.65
CA HIS A 110 -24.07 -22.69 1.15
C HIS A 110 -24.78 -21.41 1.68
N PRO A 111 -25.51 -20.64 0.83
CA PRO A 111 -26.18 -19.38 1.20
C PRO A 111 -27.32 -19.48 2.23
N SER A 112 -27.65 -20.66 2.73
CA SER A 112 -28.85 -20.90 3.55
C SER A 112 -28.72 -20.50 5.02
N LEU A 113 -27.55 -20.03 5.48
CA LEU A 113 -27.33 -19.60 6.87
C LEU A 113 -27.54 -18.10 7.13
N VAL A 114 -28.02 -17.33 6.14
CA VAL A 114 -28.40 -15.91 6.31
C VAL A 114 -29.78 -15.76 7.00
N ARG A 115 -30.27 -16.80 7.68
CA ARG A 115 -31.54 -16.77 8.41
C ARG A 115 -31.26 -16.79 9.90
N SER A 116 -31.42 -15.62 10.53
CA SER A 116 -31.34 -15.34 11.97
C SER A 116 -30.10 -14.57 12.45
N TYR A 117 -29.71 -13.50 11.76
CA TYR A 117 -29.15 -12.36 12.48
C TYR A 117 -30.33 -11.57 13.01
N GLY A 118 -30.74 -11.86 14.24
CA GLY A 118 -31.63 -10.98 14.99
C GLY A 118 -31.01 -9.59 14.97
N GLU A 119 -31.83 -8.59 14.65
CA GLU A 119 -31.48 -7.17 14.71
C GLU A 119 -30.68 -6.94 16.00
N PRO A 120 -29.36 -6.67 15.93
CA PRO A 120 -28.59 -6.45 17.14
C PRO A 120 -29.22 -5.22 17.77
N ARG A 121 -29.81 -5.37 18.97
CA ARG A 121 -30.24 -4.22 19.77
C ARG A 121 -29.01 -3.35 19.91
N LEU A 122 -28.95 -2.28 19.12
CA LEU A 122 -27.97 -1.22 19.21
C LEU A 122 -28.08 -0.76 20.66
N MET A 123 -27.11 -1.14 21.48
CA MET A 123 -27.26 -1.05 22.93
C MET A 123 -27.53 0.39 23.35
N ASP A 124 -28.65 0.49 24.05
CA ASP A 124 -29.22 1.51 24.92
C ASP A 124 -28.72 2.97 24.86
N ALA A 125 -29.71 3.81 24.54
CA ALA A 125 -30.15 4.95 25.35
C ALA A 125 -29.10 6.01 25.74
N ASP A 126 -28.92 7.02 24.87
CA ASP A 126 -28.91 8.43 25.33
C ASP A 126 -29.11 9.48 24.22
N ARG A 127 -29.54 9.10 23.02
CA ARG A 127 -29.60 10.06 21.90
C ARG A 127 -30.88 9.82 21.12
N GLY A 128 -31.92 10.62 21.40
CA GLY A 128 -33.22 10.58 20.71
C GLY A 128 -33.20 10.79 19.18
N VAL A 129 -32.02 10.77 18.56
CA VAL A 129 -31.80 10.81 17.12
C VAL A 129 -31.39 9.41 16.66
N LYS A 130 -32.33 8.68 16.04
CA LYS A 130 -32.04 7.42 15.34
C LYS A 130 -31.44 7.78 13.98
N LEU A 131 -30.11 7.71 13.87
CA LEU A 131 -29.46 7.81 12.57
C LEU A 131 -29.81 6.56 11.74
N GLU A 132 -30.47 6.75 10.61
CA GLU A 132 -30.85 5.68 9.70
C GLU A 132 -29.93 5.67 8.46
N VAL A 133 -29.58 4.48 8.02
CA VAL A 133 -28.79 4.26 6.79
C VAL A 133 -29.71 3.62 5.76
N SER A 134 -29.85 4.28 4.61
CA SER A 134 -30.58 3.75 3.48
C SER A 134 -29.93 2.48 2.94
N ASP A 135 -30.74 1.62 2.33
CA ASP A 135 -30.24 0.47 1.61
C ASP A 135 -29.64 0.90 0.26
N PHE A 136 -28.62 0.19 -0.22
CA PHE A 136 -28.00 0.42 -1.53
C PHE A 136 -28.31 -0.74 -2.48
N TYR A 137 -28.96 -0.44 -3.61
CA TYR A 137 -29.41 -1.48 -4.55
C TYR A 137 -28.43 -1.74 -5.69
N GLY A 138 -27.38 -0.92 -5.82
CA GLY A 138 -26.39 -1.04 -6.89
C GLY A 138 -26.76 -0.21 -8.12
N GLU A 139 -27.36 0.95 -7.89
CA GLU A 139 -27.72 1.91 -8.92
C GLU A 139 -26.49 2.35 -9.71
N GLY A 140 -26.63 2.51 -11.03
CA GLY A 140 -25.54 2.93 -11.92
C GLY A 140 -25.11 4.41 -11.78
N ASN A 141 -25.60 5.12 -10.77
CA ASN A 141 -25.20 6.49 -10.47
C ASN A 141 -24.17 6.51 -9.32
N PRO A 142 -22.91 6.91 -9.61
CA PRO A 142 -21.87 7.11 -8.59
C PRO A 142 -22.28 7.96 -7.39
N GLU A 143 -23.15 8.96 -7.58
CA GLU A 143 -23.58 9.86 -6.50
C GLU A 143 -24.41 9.11 -5.45
N VAL A 144 -25.32 8.25 -5.89
CA VAL A 144 -26.12 7.39 -4.98
C VAL A 144 -25.21 6.49 -4.16
N PHE A 145 -24.15 5.95 -4.76
CA PHE A 145 -23.14 5.16 -4.05
C PHE A 145 -22.39 5.99 -3.00
N PHE A 146 -21.94 7.21 -3.35
CA PHE A 146 -21.25 8.08 -2.40
C PHE A 146 -22.16 8.53 -1.25
N ASP A 147 -23.41 8.88 -1.52
CA ASP A 147 -24.39 9.27 -0.51
C ASP A 147 -24.63 8.13 0.50
N TRP A 148 -24.82 6.91 -0.02
CA TRP A 148 -24.89 5.72 0.80
C TRP A 148 -23.61 5.49 1.62
N LEU A 149 -22.44 5.60 0.99
CA LEU A 149 -21.15 5.41 1.64
C LEU A 149 -20.90 6.46 2.74
N HIS A 150 -21.31 7.70 2.55
CA HIS A 150 -21.23 8.75 3.56
C HIS A 150 -22.18 8.50 4.72
N SER A 151 -23.42 8.08 4.43
CA SER A 151 -24.40 7.72 5.44
C SER A 151 -23.91 6.58 6.34
N ILE A 152 -23.39 5.50 5.75
CA ILE A 152 -22.94 4.34 6.51
C ILE A 152 -21.68 4.63 7.34
N VAL A 153 -20.72 5.41 6.80
CA VAL A 153 -19.54 5.84 7.56
C VAL A 153 -19.94 6.75 8.73
N SER A 154 -20.91 7.64 8.53
CA SER A 154 -21.44 8.50 9.59
C SER A 154 -22.10 7.68 10.69
N PHE A 155 -22.87 6.65 10.31
CA PHE A 155 -23.47 5.70 11.24
C PHE A 155 -22.43 4.96 12.07
N PHE A 156 -21.38 4.43 11.43
CA PHE A 156 -20.28 3.76 12.13
C PHE A 156 -19.59 4.66 13.16
N ARG A 157 -19.41 5.94 12.82
CA ARG A 157 -18.83 6.94 13.75
C ARG A 157 -19.79 7.25 14.90
N TRP A 158 -21.07 7.48 14.61
CA TRP A 158 -22.07 7.85 15.61
C TRP A 158 -22.24 6.79 16.70
N TYR A 159 -22.32 5.52 16.29
CA TYR A 159 -22.49 4.37 17.18
C TYR A 159 -21.17 3.70 17.59
N SER A 160 -20.02 4.19 17.13
CA SER A 160 -18.68 3.66 17.46
C SER A 160 -18.58 2.14 17.26
N LEU A 161 -19.02 1.64 16.10
CA LEU A 161 -19.02 0.20 15.83
C LEU A 161 -17.60 -0.38 15.75
N SER A 162 -17.42 -1.61 16.23
CA SER A 162 -16.20 -2.40 16.00
C SER A 162 -16.04 -2.76 14.52
N GLU A 163 -14.81 -3.01 14.06
CA GLU A 163 -14.53 -3.36 12.66
C GLU A 163 -15.35 -4.56 12.16
N GLU A 164 -15.47 -5.60 13.00
CA GLU A 164 -16.31 -6.77 12.72
C GLU A 164 -17.78 -6.37 12.47
N ARG A 165 -18.34 -5.52 13.35
CA ARG A 165 -19.73 -5.07 13.23
C ARG A 165 -19.95 -4.16 12.02
N LYS A 166 -18.95 -3.36 11.63
CA LYS A 166 -19.04 -2.50 10.43
C LYS A 166 -19.23 -3.33 9.17
N LEU A 167 -18.44 -4.39 9.01
CA LEU A 167 -18.54 -5.28 7.85
C LEU A 167 -19.94 -5.90 7.78
N PHE A 168 -20.39 -6.57 8.84
CA PHE A 168 -21.72 -7.19 8.87
C PHE A 168 -22.87 -6.20 8.61
N PHE A 169 -22.80 -5.00 9.20
CA PHE A 169 -23.82 -3.99 8.99
C PHE A 169 -23.86 -3.50 7.55
N ALA A 170 -22.68 -3.26 6.94
CA ALA A 170 -22.61 -2.87 5.53
C ALA A 170 -23.16 -3.93 4.59
N GLU A 171 -22.84 -5.20 4.83
CA GLU A 171 -23.38 -6.31 4.05
C GLU A 171 -24.89 -6.41 4.12
N ALA A 172 -25.48 -6.14 5.29
CA ALA A 172 -26.93 -6.15 5.48
C ALA A 172 -27.62 -4.99 4.73
N LYS A 173 -26.90 -3.88 4.51
CA LYS A 173 -27.37 -2.70 3.78
C LYS A 173 -27.23 -2.78 2.27
N LEU A 174 -26.57 -3.80 1.73
CA LEU A 174 -26.60 -4.10 0.31
C LEU A 174 -27.89 -4.85 -0.04
N LYS A 175 -28.57 -4.39 -1.09
CA LYS A 175 -29.77 -5.01 -1.67
C LYS A 175 -29.61 -5.17 -3.18
N GLY A 176 -30.56 -5.86 -3.82
CA GLY A 176 -30.63 -5.99 -5.27
C GLY A 176 -29.32 -6.40 -5.93
N THR A 177 -28.92 -5.67 -6.96
CA THR A 177 -27.70 -5.90 -7.74
C THR A 177 -26.44 -5.81 -6.89
N ALA A 178 -26.38 -4.87 -5.95
CA ALA A 178 -25.21 -4.73 -5.08
C ALA A 178 -25.00 -5.94 -4.18
N ARG A 179 -26.10 -6.51 -3.63
CA ARG A 179 -26.03 -7.73 -2.82
C ARG A 179 -25.54 -8.92 -3.63
N ILE A 180 -26.12 -9.15 -4.80
CA ILE A 180 -25.74 -10.27 -5.70
C ILE A 180 -24.27 -10.15 -6.09
N TRP A 181 -23.82 -8.96 -6.45
CA TRP A 181 -22.42 -8.73 -6.78
C TRP A 181 -21.49 -9.04 -5.60
N TRP A 182 -21.83 -8.54 -4.42
CA TRP A 182 -21.00 -8.72 -3.22
C TRP A 182 -20.82 -10.19 -2.84
N GLU A 183 -21.90 -10.98 -2.87
CA GLU A 183 -21.85 -12.42 -2.56
C GLU A 183 -20.92 -13.18 -3.53
N ASN A 184 -20.97 -12.87 -4.82
CA ASN A 184 -20.07 -13.46 -5.81
C ASN A 184 -18.61 -13.01 -5.61
N TYR A 185 -18.41 -11.74 -5.25
CA TYR A 185 -17.08 -11.19 -4.98
C TYR A 185 -16.44 -11.89 -3.77
N GLN A 186 -17.20 -12.12 -2.70
CA GLN A 186 -16.71 -12.80 -1.49
C GLN A 186 -16.30 -14.25 -1.75
N GLN A 187 -17.04 -14.99 -2.58
CA GLN A 187 -16.70 -16.37 -2.90
C GLN A 187 -15.33 -16.50 -3.58
N THR A 188 -14.97 -15.51 -4.40
CA THR A 188 -13.72 -15.49 -5.17
C THR A 188 -12.56 -14.85 -4.40
N HIS A 189 -12.84 -14.04 -3.37
CA HIS A 189 -11.84 -13.25 -2.64
C HIS A 189 -11.90 -13.44 -1.11
N TYR A 190 -12.44 -14.58 -0.64
CA TYR A 190 -12.79 -14.85 0.77
C TYR A 190 -11.69 -14.51 1.79
N ILE A 191 -10.43 -14.81 1.48
CA ILE A 191 -9.29 -14.58 2.39
C ILE A 191 -8.88 -13.09 2.46
N ALA A 192 -9.16 -12.32 1.40
CA ALA A 192 -8.66 -10.96 1.25
C ALA A 192 -9.53 -9.89 1.94
N ILE A 193 -10.77 -10.20 2.31
CA ILE A 193 -11.68 -9.21 2.89
C ILE A 193 -12.29 -9.70 4.20
N GLN A 194 -11.65 -9.30 5.30
CA GLN A 194 -12.16 -9.45 6.66
C GLN A 194 -12.37 -8.08 7.35
N SER A 195 -12.41 -7.01 6.57
CA SER A 195 -12.55 -5.65 7.09
C SER A 195 -13.53 -4.83 6.26
N TRP A 196 -14.18 -3.87 6.93
CA TRP A 196 -14.98 -2.84 6.27
C TRP A 196 -14.19 -2.10 5.19
N GLU A 197 -12.90 -1.81 5.44
CA GLU A 197 -12.06 -1.10 4.48
C GLU A 197 -11.83 -1.89 3.18
N GLY A 198 -11.64 -3.21 3.29
CA GLY A 198 -11.57 -4.10 2.13
C GLY A 198 -12.87 -4.09 1.32
N MET A 199 -14.02 -4.18 2.01
CA MET A 199 -15.34 -4.08 1.38
C MET A 199 -15.55 -2.73 0.69
N ARG A 200 -15.24 -1.63 1.38
CA ARG A 200 -15.33 -0.27 0.84
C ARG A 200 -14.50 -0.12 -0.42
N SER A 201 -13.27 -0.62 -0.43
CA SER A 201 -12.38 -0.57 -1.59
C SER A 201 -12.94 -1.35 -2.78
N ALA A 202 -13.42 -2.57 -2.54
CA ALA A 202 -14.02 -3.41 -3.58
C ALA A 202 -15.28 -2.79 -4.17
N LEU A 203 -16.20 -2.32 -3.33
CA LEU A 203 -17.42 -1.64 -3.75
C LEU A 203 -17.11 -0.37 -4.55
N THR A 204 -16.18 0.45 -4.07
CA THR A 204 -15.77 1.68 -4.78
C THR A 204 -15.22 1.33 -6.16
N ARG A 205 -14.37 0.31 -6.26
CA ARG A 205 -13.81 -0.11 -7.56
C ARG A 205 -14.88 -0.60 -8.55
N TYR A 206 -15.94 -1.22 -8.06
CA TYR A 206 -17.00 -1.76 -8.91
C TYR A 206 -18.03 -0.71 -9.33
N PHE A 207 -18.50 0.11 -8.38
CA PHE A 207 -19.58 1.08 -8.62
C PHE A 207 -19.09 2.45 -9.08
N ILE A 208 -17.80 2.77 -8.92
CA ILE A 208 -17.23 4.02 -9.41
C ILE A 208 -16.42 3.77 -10.68
N PRO A 209 -16.82 4.38 -11.82
CA PRO A 209 -16.05 4.29 -13.05
C PRO A 209 -14.62 4.81 -12.86
N PRO A 210 -13.59 4.16 -13.44
CA PRO A 210 -12.20 4.59 -13.30
C PRO A 210 -11.94 6.03 -13.75
N ASN A 211 -12.73 6.53 -14.71
CA ASN A 211 -12.64 7.89 -15.24
C ASN A 211 -13.57 8.89 -14.53
N TYR A 212 -14.19 8.55 -13.40
CA TYR A 212 -15.15 9.40 -12.70
C TYR A 212 -14.60 10.81 -12.41
N LYS A 213 -13.41 10.88 -11.81
CA LYS A 213 -12.75 12.16 -11.49
C LYS A 213 -12.39 12.94 -12.75
N GLN A 214 -11.88 12.26 -13.79
CA GLN A 214 -11.54 12.88 -15.06
C GLN A 214 -12.77 13.46 -15.77
N ARG A 215 -13.88 12.71 -15.78
CA ARG A 215 -15.16 13.19 -16.32
C ARG A 215 -15.67 14.40 -15.56
N ALA A 216 -15.61 14.38 -14.23
CA ALA A 216 -15.98 15.53 -13.41
C ALA A 216 -15.10 16.75 -13.70
N HIS A 217 -13.79 16.56 -13.89
CA HIS A 217 -12.88 17.63 -14.26
C HIS A 217 -13.23 18.26 -15.62
N LEU A 218 -13.48 17.44 -16.65
CA LEU A 218 -13.89 17.92 -17.97
C LEU A 218 -15.24 18.66 -17.92
N GLN A 219 -16.21 18.11 -17.20
CA GLN A 219 -17.51 18.74 -16.99
C GLN A 219 -17.38 20.07 -16.24
N PHE A 220 -16.50 20.14 -15.25
CA PHE A 220 -16.26 21.37 -14.50
C PHE A 220 -15.60 22.44 -15.37
N ALA A 221 -14.59 22.07 -16.16
CA ALA A 221 -13.90 22.98 -17.07
C ALA A 221 -14.82 23.55 -18.17
N GLN A 222 -15.87 22.82 -18.53
CA GLN A 222 -16.86 23.22 -19.54
C GLN A 222 -18.15 23.80 -18.93
N LEU A 223 -18.19 23.98 -17.61
CA LEU A 223 -19.39 24.40 -16.92
C LEU A 223 -19.71 25.87 -17.22
N VAL A 224 -20.84 26.09 -17.87
CA VAL A 224 -21.43 27.41 -18.11
C VAL A 224 -22.86 27.45 -17.56
N GLN A 225 -23.34 28.62 -17.16
CA GLN A 225 -24.69 28.83 -16.65
C GLN A 225 -25.72 28.48 -17.72
N GLY A 226 -25.60 29.06 -18.92
CA GLY A 226 -26.53 28.78 -20.02
C GLY A 226 -27.98 29.05 -19.60
N SER A 227 -28.83 28.03 -19.68
CA SER A 227 -30.24 28.10 -19.30
C SER A 227 -30.52 27.75 -17.83
N TYR A 228 -29.50 27.38 -17.05
CA TYR A 228 -29.68 27.07 -15.64
C TYR A 228 -29.98 28.32 -14.83
N SER A 229 -30.84 28.16 -13.82
CA SER A 229 -30.96 29.18 -12.78
C SER A 229 -29.64 29.32 -12.01
N ILE A 230 -29.45 30.44 -11.31
CA ILE A 230 -28.29 30.63 -10.44
C ILE A 230 -28.19 29.52 -9.38
N GLU A 231 -29.32 29.04 -8.86
CA GLU A 231 -29.35 27.92 -7.93
C GLU A 231 -28.83 26.62 -8.55
N GLU A 232 -29.37 26.25 -9.71
CA GLU A 232 -28.97 25.03 -10.42
C GLU A 232 -27.50 25.09 -10.85
N TYR A 233 -27.04 26.24 -11.34
CA TYR A 233 -25.66 26.48 -11.70
C TYR A 233 -24.73 26.38 -10.49
N THR A 234 -25.09 27.01 -9.37
CA THR A 234 -24.31 26.96 -8.12
C THR A 234 -24.17 25.54 -7.60
N ASN A 235 -25.27 24.77 -7.57
CA ASN A 235 -25.27 23.38 -7.14
C ASN A 235 -24.38 22.52 -8.05
N LYS A 236 -24.46 22.72 -9.37
CA LYS A 236 -23.57 22.03 -10.33
C LYS A 236 -22.11 22.42 -10.14
N PHE A 237 -21.83 23.70 -9.92
CA PHE A 237 -20.48 24.22 -9.70
C PHE A 237 -19.82 23.53 -8.51
N TYR A 238 -20.45 23.57 -7.33
CA TYR A 238 -19.88 22.93 -6.14
C TYR A 238 -19.77 21.42 -6.26
N GLY A 239 -20.79 20.76 -6.82
CA GLY A 239 -20.76 19.31 -7.02
C GLY A 239 -19.60 18.88 -7.93
N LEU A 240 -19.38 19.60 -9.03
CA LEU A 240 -18.29 19.32 -9.96
C LEU A 240 -16.91 19.74 -9.42
N ALA A 241 -16.81 20.85 -8.69
CA ALA A 241 -15.59 21.28 -8.02
C ALA A 241 -15.12 20.22 -7.02
N MET A 242 -16.03 19.73 -6.17
CA MET A 242 -15.73 18.68 -5.20
C MET A 242 -15.24 17.40 -5.89
N ARG A 243 -15.96 16.92 -6.90
CA ARG A 243 -15.65 15.67 -7.60
C ARG A 243 -14.37 15.72 -8.42
N SER A 244 -14.07 16.87 -9.01
CA SER A 244 -12.84 17.07 -9.79
C SER A 244 -11.59 17.21 -8.90
N GLY A 245 -11.78 17.43 -7.59
CA GLY A 245 -10.69 17.77 -6.67
C GLY A 245 -10.18 19.19 -6.87
N PHE A 246 -11.06 20.09 -7.30
CA PHE A 246 -10.76 21.51 -7.46
C PHE A 246 -10.42 22.14 -6.10
N PRO A 247 -9.44 23.08 -6.03
CA PRO A 247 -9.09 23.74 -4.78
C PRO A 247 -10.22 24.64 -4.27
N TRP A 248 -10.50 24.55 -2.97
CA TRP A 248 -11.49 25.39 -2.26
C TRP A 248 -10.88 26.72 -1.82
N ASN A 249 -10.24 27.43 -2.75
CA ASN A 249 -9.71 28.77 -2.54
C ASN A 249 -10.72 29.80 -3.06
N GLU A 250 -11.09 30.78 -2.22
CA GLU A 250 -12.13 31.76 -2.55
C GLU A 250 -11.84 32.53 -3.84
N ASP A 251 -10.65 33.13 -3.99
CA ASP A 251 -10.30 33.93 -5.18
C ASP A 251 -10.41 33.11 -6.48
N VAL A 252 -9.90 31.87 -6.43
CA VAL A 252 -9.92 30.94 -7.56
C VAL A 252 -11.34 30.44 -7.85
N MET A 253 -12.13 30.15 -6.81
CA MET A 253 -13.53 29.75 -6.96
C MET A 253 -14.38 30.89 -7.53
N ILE A 254 -14.26 32.11 -7.00
CA ILE A 254 -14.98 33.28 -7.49
C ILE A 254 -14.63 33.52 -8.96
N SER A 255 -13.33 33.51 -9.31
CA SER A 255 -12.90 33.69 -10.70
C SER A 255 -13.51 32.65 -11.64
N MET A 256 -13.47 31.37 -11.27
CA MET A 256 -14.03 30.29 -12.11
C MET A 256 -15.56 30.35 -12.18
N TYR A 257 -16.22 30.66 -11.06
CA TYR A 257 -17.67 30.81 -11.00
C TYR A 257 -18.12 31.97 -11.89
N SER A 258 -17.50 33.15 -11.75
CA SER A 258 -17.80 34.32 -12.58
C SER A 258 -17.56 34.10 -14.08
N GLN A 259 -16.56 33.30 -14.44
CA GLN A 259 -16.26 32.96 -15.85
C GLN A 259 -17.36 32.11 -16.51
N GLY A 260 -18.01 31.23 -15.75
CA GLY A 260 -19.07 30.38 -16.29
C GLY A 260 -20.45 31.04 -16.29
N LEU A 261 -20.64 32.17 -15.60
CA LEU A 261 -21.92 32.89 -15.56
C LEU A 261 -22.26 33.56 -16.89
N ASN A 262 -23.56 33.76 -17.13
CA ASN A 262 -24.04 34.51 -18.28
C ASN A 262 -23.51 35.97 -18.24
N PRO A 263 -23.20 36.59 -19.40
CA PRO A 263 -22.48 37.87 -19.45
C PRO A 263 -23.09 38.99 -18.61
N ASN A 264 -24.43 39.13 -18.60
CA ASN A 264 -25.11 40.18 -17.84
C ASN A 264 -24.92 40.03 -16.32
N ILE A 265 -24.87 38.79 -15.83
CA ILE A 265 -24.68 38.49 -14.40
C ILE A 265 -23.19 38.62 -14.06
N SER A 266 -22.31 38.05 -14.89
CA SER A 266 -20.85 38.14 -14.73
C SER A 266 -20.37 39.60 -14.65
N LEU A 267 -20.94 40.50 -15.47
CA LEU A 267 -20.65 41.93 -15.42
C LEU A 267 -21.05 42.57 -14.08
N GLY A 268 -22.18 42.19 -13.50
CA GLY A 268 -22.61 42.66 -12.19
C GLY A 268 -21.67 42.23 -11.06
N LEU A 269 -21.13 41.01 -11.16
CA LEU A 269 -20.11 40.51 -10.22
C LEU A 269 -18.80 41.30 -10.38
N ALA A 270 -18.35 41.53 -11.62
CA ALA A 270 -17.11 42.27 -11.89
C ALA A 270 -17.15 43.73 -11.41
N ALA A 271 -18.34 44.35 -11.37
CA ALA A 271 -18.55 45.68 -10.83
C ALA A 271 -18.56 45.73 -9.29
N SER A 272 -18.68 44.57 -8.64
CA SER A 272 -18.81 44.44 -7.20
C SER A 272 -17.49 44.07 -6.52
N ARG A 273 -17.36 44.39 -5.22
CA ARG A 273 -16.24 43.87 -4.42
C ARG A 273 -16.65 42.54 -3.81
N LEU A 274 -15.98 41.47 -4.23
CA LEU A 274 -16.24 40.10 -3.77
C LEU A 274 -15.05 39.62 -2.95
N TYR A 275 -15.31 39.07 -1.77
CA TYR A 275 -14.28 38.45 -0.92
C TYR A 275 -14.55 36.96 -0.69
N THR A 276 -15.80 36.55 -0.87
CA THR A 276 -16.25 35.17 -0.66
C THR A 276 -17.18 34.72 -1.77
N MET A 277 -17.28 33.40 -1.95
CA MET A 277 -18.28 32.79 -2.81
C MET A 277 -19.71 33.15 -2.40
N ALA A 278 -19.97 33.36 -1.11
CA ALA A 278 -21.28 33.79 -0.63
C ALA A 278 -21.66 35.16 -1.22
N ASP A 279 -20.71 36.10 -1.26
CA ASP A 279 -20.90 37.42 -1.89
C ASP A 279 -21.23 37.24 -3.39
N ALA A 280 -20.43 36.44 -4.09
CA ALA A 280 -20.58 36.20 -5.53
C ALA A 280 -21.96 35.59 -5.87
N ILE A 281 -22.39 34.60 -5.09
CA ILE A 281 -23.68 33.92 -5.25
C ILE A 281 -24.83 34.90 -4.96
N GLN A 282 -24.74 35.69 -3.88
CA GLN A 282 -25.77 36.66 -3.53
C GLN A 282 -25.96 37.71 -4.64
N ILE A 283 -24.88 38.30 -5.15
CA ILE A 283 -24.95 39.25 -6.27
C ILE A 283 -25.50 38.55 -7.52
N ALA A 284 -25.10 37.31 -7.80
CA ALA A 284 -25.62 36.57 -8.95
C ALA A 284 -27.15 36.38 -8.89
N TYR A 285 -27.69 36.03 -7.71
CA TYR A 285 -29.14 35.94 -7.51
C TYR A 285 -29.85 37.28 -7.70
N GLN A 286 -29.29 38.37 -7.16
CA GLN A 286 -29.87 39.71 -7.33
C GLN A 286 -29.94 40.09 -8.82
N MET A 287 -28.85 39.85 -9.56
CA MET A 287 -28.80 40.10 -11.00
C MET A 287 -29.80 39.23 -11.78
N GLU A 288 -29.95 37.96 -11.41
CA GLU A 288 -30.94 37.08 -12.04
C GLU A 288 -32.37 37.58 -11.83
N GLU A 289 -32.72 37.99 -10.61
CA GLU A 289 -34.04 38.54 -10.28
C GLU A 289 -34.31 39.87 -10.98
N GLU A 290 -33.31 40.74 -11.10
CA GLU A 290 -33.42 41.98 -11.87
C GLU A 290 -33.66 41.71 -13.36
N ILE A 291 -32.97 40.73 -13.94
CA ILE A 291 -33.15 40.35 -15.34
C ILE A 291 -34.56 39.79 -15.57
N LYS A 292 -35.07 38.93 -14.67
CA LYS A 292 -36.44 38.40 -14.75
C LYS A 292 -37.52 39.48 -14.65
N ARG A 293 -37.24 40.60 -13.96
CA ARG A 293 -38.18 41.72 -13.79
C ARG A 293 -38.19 42.70 -14.97
N ARG A 294 -37.18 42.66 -15.85
CA ARG A 294 -37.14 43.54 -17.02
C ARG A 294 -38.08 42.98 -18.09
N PRO A 295 -39.05 43.78 -18.58
CA PRO A 295 -40.06 43.36 -19.56
C PRO A 295 -39.46 43.10 -20.95
#